data_AF-A0A9P0LM17-F1
#
_entry.id   AF-A0A9P0LM17-F1
#
_cell.length_a   1.000
_cell.length_b   1.000
_cell.length_c   1.000
_cell.angle_alpha   90.00
_cell.angle_beta   90.00
_cell.angle_gamma   90.00
#
_symmetry.space_group_name_H-M   'P 1'
#
loop_
_entity.id
_entity.type
_entity.pdbx_description
1 polymer ?
#
loop_
_entity_poly.entity_id
_entity_poly.type
_entity_poly.pdbx_seq_one_letter_code
_entity_poly.pdbx_strand_id
1 'polypeptide(L)'
;MIDLEPTVIDEIRTGYYRHLFHPDGLLTGKEDAANNYARGKYGIGREMLELALDRAVYDILLRNLDTPRPTYTNLNRLLGQVVSAVTASLRFEGQVNVDLTEFQTNLVPYPRIHFPLITYAPFIPASKAFHESLSVAQLTNACFEPANQMVKCDPRKGKYMSCCLLYRGDVAPTDVNNAITSIKSKRSIGFVDWCPTGFKVGINYQPPTTVPGGDLARTTRAVTMLSNSTAIREAWERILKKYNLLYSKRSFVHHYVGEGMEEGEFQDAKEDLAALVMDYKEVDS
;
A
#
# COMPACT_ATOMS: atom_id res chain seq x y z
N MET A 1 2.54 -3.26 -20.02
CA MET A 1 1.27 -3.68 -19.40
C MET A 1 0.92 -5.03 -19.98
N ILE A 2 0.54 -5.97 -19.11
CA ILE A 2 0.33 -7.36 -19.47
C ILE A 2 -0.96 -7.81 -18.80
N ASP A 3 -1.83 -8.44 -19.56
CA ASP A 3 -3.06 -9.05 -19.07
C ASP A 3 -3.30 -10.36 -19.85
N LEU A 4 -3.98 -11.31 -19.22
CA LEU A 4 -4.31 -12.62 -19.77
C LEU A 4 -5.52 -12.58 -20.69
N GLU A 5 -6.36 -11.56 -20.53
CA GLU A 5 -7.46 -11.27 -21.43
C GLU A 5 -7.35 -9.86 -22.02
N PRO A 6 -7.96 -9.59 -23.20
CA PRO A 6 -7.76 -8.34 -23.90
C PRO A 6 -8.58 -7.17 -23.35
N THR A 7 -9.66 -7.42 -22.59
CA THR A 7 -10.69 -6.43 -22.24
C THR A 7 -10.12 -5.13 -21.67
N VAL A 8 -9.31 -5.24 -20.61
CA VAL A 8 -8.75 -4.07 -19.90
C VAL A 8 -7.70 -3.36 -20.75
N ILE A 9 -6.86 -4.10 -21.47
CA ILE A 9 -5.83 -3.51 -22.33
C ILE A 9 -6.44 -2.84 -23.56
N ASP A 10 -7.54 -3.35 -24.10
CA ASP A 10 -8.23 -2.74 -25.23
C ASP A 10 -8.87 -1.39 -24.86
N GLU A 11 -9.33 -1.21 -23.61
CA GLU A 11 -9.71 0.11 -23.11
C GLU A 11 -8.53 1.10 -23.13
N ILE A 12 -7.30 0.63 -22.86
CA ILE A 12 -6.09 1.47 -22.94
C ILE A 12 -5.74 1.79 -24.40
N ARG A 13 -5.84 0.81 -25.30
CA ARG A 13 -5.57 0.96 -26.74
C ARG A 13 -6.53 1.92 -27.43
N THR A 14 -7.76 2.03 -26.94
CA THR A 14 -8.81 2.88 -27.53
C THR A 14 -9.06 4.17 -26.74
N GLY A 15 -8.64 4.21 -25.47
CA GLY A 15 -8.91 5.29 -24.54
C GLY A 15 -8.17 6.59 -24.80
N TYR A 16 -8.33 7.53 -23.87
CA TYR A 16 -7.81 8.90 -23.98
C TYR A 16 -6.28 8.95 -24.13
N TYR A 17 -5.55 8.04 -23.47
CA TYR A 17 -4.08 7.98 -23.48
C TYR A 17 -3.51 6.95 -24.47
N ARG A 18 -4.27 6.49 -25.46
CA ARG A 18 -3.84 5.44 -26.41
C ARG A 18 -2.50 5.69 -27.12
N HIS A 19 -2.12 6.94 -27.34
CA HIS A 19 -0.88 7.30 -28.02
C HIS A 19 0.32 7.45 -27.06
N LEU A 20 0.10 7.33 -25.75
CA LEU A 20 1.14 7.48 -24.74
C LEU A 20 2.04 6.24 -24.62
N PHE A 21 1.48 5.05 -24.86
CA PHE A 21 2.17 3.78 -24.68
C PHE A 21 2.59 3.20 -26.03
N HIS A 22 3.80 2.61 -26.07
CA HIS A 22 4.22 1.85 -27.24
C HIS A 22 3.33 0.61 -27.41
N PRO A 23 2.81 0.31 -28.62
CA PRO A 23 1.91 -0.84 -28.83
C PRO A 23 2.51 -2.17 -28.37
N ASP A 24 3.79 -2.40 -28.63
CA ASP A 24 4.50 -3.63 -28.19
C ASP A 24 4.60 -3.76 -26.66
N GLY A 25 4.39 -2.66 -25.93
CA GLY A 25 4.32 -2.68 -24.47
C GLY A 25 2.94 -3.10 -23.93
N LEU A 26 1.95 -3.37 -24.78
CA LEU A 26 0.58 -3.74 -24.41
C LEU A 26 0.30 -5.19 -24.83
N LEU A 27 0.66 -6.13 -23.95
CA LEU A 27 0.60 -7.57 -24.21
C LEU A 27 -0.68 -8.18 -23.65
N THR A 28 -1.42 -8.90 -24.50
CA THR A 28 -2.70 -9.53 -24.14
C THR A 28 -2.67 -11.01 -24.45
N GLY A 29 -3.12 -11.83 -23.51
CA GLY A 29 -3.50 -13.22 -23.77
C GLY A 29 -4.87 -13.32 -24.45
N LYS A 30 -5.41 -14.54 -24.48
CA LYS A 30 -6.75 -14.83 -25.04
C LYS A 30 -7.73 -15.38 -24.02
N GLU A 31 -7.24 -15.81 -22.87
CA GLU A 31 -8.00 -16.48 -21.82
C GLU A 31 -7.52 -15.99 -20.47
N ASP A 32 -8.45 -15.67 -19.58
CA ASP A 32 -8.17 -15.18 -18.25
C ASP A 32 -7.69 -16.30 -17.31
N ALA A 33 -7.14 -15.91 -16.16
CA ALA A 33 -6.83 -16.86 -15.09
C ALA A 33 -8.09 -17.33 -14.33
N ALA A 34 -9.27 -16.74 -14.57
CA ALA A 34 -10.53 -17.05 -13.90
C ALA A 34 -10.43 -17.10 -12.36
N ASN A 35 -9.68 -16.16 -11.75
CA ASN A 35 -9.36 -16.12 -10.31
C ASN A 35 -8.64 -17.38 -9.77
N ASN A 36 -8.00 -18.15 -10.64
CA ASN A 36 -7.30 -19.38 -10.29
C ASN A 36 -5.78 -19.18 -10.39
N TYR A 37 -5.13 -19.20 -9.23
CA TYR A 37 -3.67 -19.11 -9.12
C TYR A 37 -2.94 -20.19 -9.94
N ALA A 38 -3.48 -21.42 -10.00
CA ALA A 38 -2.86 -22.48 -10.76
C ALA A 38 -2.93 -22.20 -12.26
N ARG A 39 -4.05 -21.67 -12.77
CA ARG A 39 -4.14 -21.20 -14.17
C ARG A 39 -3.12 -20.11 -14.47
N GLY A 40 -2.89 -19.20 -13.53
CA GLY A 40 -1.89 -18.16 -13.71
C GLY A 40 -0.43 -18.63 -13.59
N LYS A 41 -0.11 -19.46 -12.59
CA LYS A 41 1.25 -19.91 -12.32
C LYS A 41 1.69 -21.08 -13.20
N TYR A 42 0.82 -22.07 -13.35
CA TYR A 42 1.08 -23.31 -14.09
C TYR A 42 0.57 -23.25 -15.52
N GLY A 43 -0.37 -22.34 -15.79
CA GLY A 43 -0.78 -21.95 -17.13
C GLY A 43 -0.27 -20.56 -17.53
N ILE A 44 -1.18 -19.69 -17.97
CA ILE A 44 -0.87 -18.36 -18.53
C ILE A 44 -0.85 -17.32 -17.39
N GLY A 45 0.34 -16.90 -16.93
CA GLY A 45 0.69 -15.65 -16.19
C GLY A 45 0.24 -15.37 -14.72
N ARG A 46 1.15 -14.77 -13.92
CA ARG A 46 1.07 -14.49 -12.45
C ARG A 46 0.42 -13.14 -12.06
N GLU A 47 -0.40 -13.11 -11.00
CA GLU A 47 -0.35 -12.12 -9.87
C GLU A 47 -1.38 -12.38 -8.74
N MET A 48 -1.14 -11.91 -7.50
CA MET A 48 -2.13 -11.87 -6.39
C MET A 48 -1.75 -10.87 -5.27
N LEU A 49 -2.52 -9.77 -5.06
CA LEU A 49 -2.49 -8.95 -3.82
C LEU A 49 -3.67 -7.95 -3.64
N GLU A 50 -4.93 -8.30 -3.96
CA GLU A 50 -6.04 -7.30 -4.00
C GLU A 50 -6.92 -7.22 -2.73
N LEU A 51 -7.25 -8.34 -2.08
CA LEU A 51 -8.35 -8.41 -1.11
C LEU A 51 -8.19 -7.60 0.19
N ALA A 52 -6.96 -7.31 0.63
CA ALA A 52 -6.72 -6.58 1.89
C ALA A 52 -6.63 -5.07 1.70
N LEU A 53 -6.13 -4.63 0.54
CA LEU A 53 -6.02 -3.23 0.14
C LEU A 53 -7.42 -2.67 -0.16
N ASP A 54 -8.23 -3.38 -0.94
CA ASP A 54 -9.54 -2.91 -1.39
C ASP A 54 -10.43 -2.45 -0.24
N ARG A 55 -10.48 -3.20 0.86
CA ARG A 55 -11.36 -2.85 1.98
C ARG A 55 -10.90 -1.60 2.74
N ALA A 56 -9.60 -1.42 2.94
CA ALA A 56 -9.08 -0.26 3.65
C ALA A 56 -9.24 1.01 2.80
N VAL A 57 -8.91 0.92 1.51
CA VAL A 57 -9.08 2.01 0.52
C VAL A 57 -10.55 2.37 0.37
N TYR A 58 -11.45 1.39 0.35
CA TYR A 58 -12.90 1.62 0.34
C TYR A 58 -13.38 2.35 1.61
N ASP A 59 -12.93 1.92 2.79
CA ASP A 59 -13.28 2.57 4.07
C ASP A 59 -12.82 4.05 4.08
N ILE A 60 -11.64 4.36 3.52
CA ILE A 60 -11.12 5.74 3.36
C ILE A 60 -12.03 6.57 2.44
N LEU A 61 -12.41 6.03 1.28
CA LEU A 61 -13.26 6.73 0.32
C LEU A 61 -14.64 7.06 0.91
N LEU A 62 -15.21 6.10 1.63
CA LEU A 62 -16.51 6.26 2.28
C LEU A 62 -16.47 7.30 3.41
N ARG A 63 -15.45 7.25 4.26
CA ARG A 63 -15.38 8.06 5.49
C ARG A 63 -14.73 9.42 5.30
N ASN A 64 -13.63 9.49 4.56
CA ASN A 64 -12.79 10.68 4.47
C ASN A 64 -13.10 11.48 3.21
N LEU A 65 -13.48 10.81 2.12
CA LEU A 65 -13.74 11.45 0.82
C LEU A 65 -15.24 11.58 0.50
N ASP A 66 -16.10 11.37 1.50
CA ASP A 66 -17.56 11.54 1.41
C ASP A 66 -18.17 10.84 0.16
N THR A 67 -17.62 9.68 -0.22
CA THR A 67 -18.01 8.93 -1.42
C THR A 67 -18.85 7.70 -1.02
N PRO A 68 -20.20 7.78 -1.01
CA PRO A 68 -21.06 6.73 -0.45
C PRO A 68 -21.08 5.43 -1.27
N ARG A 69 -20.74 5.49 -2.56
CA ARG A 69 -20.67 4.33 -3.46
C ARG A 69 -19.37 4.38 -4.27
N PRO A 70 -18.22 4.03 -3.66
CA PRO A 70 -16.94 3.99 -4.35
C PRO A 70 -16.95 3.00 -5.52
N THR A 71 -16.38 3.42 -6.64
CA THR A 71 -16.12 2.59 -7.83
C THR A 71 -14.62 2.27 -7.95
N TYR A 72 -14.24 1.31 -8.80
CA TYR A 72 -12.83 1.05 -9.09
C TYR A 72 -12.07 2.29 -9.58
N THR A 73 -12.72 3.21 -10.29
CA THR A 73 -12.10 4.49 -10.67
C THR A 73 -11.72 5.33 -9.45
N ASN A 74 -12.57 5.38 -8.42
CA ASN A 74 -12.27 6.11 -7.20
C ASN A 74 -11.10 5.46 -6.44
N LEU A 75 -11.11 4.13 -6.31
CA LEU A 75 -10.03 3.36 -5.68
C LEU A 75 -8.69 3.57 -6.42
N ASN A 76 -8.71 3.42 -7.75
CA ASN A 76 -7.51 3.55 -8.58
C ASN A 76 -6.93 4.96 -8.59
N ARG A 77 -7.77 6.00 -8.52
CA ARG A 77 -7.29 7.39 -8.36
C ARG A 77 -6.60 7.60 -7.01
N LEU A 78 -7.13 7.01 -5.94
CA LEU A 78 -6.51 7.09 -4.61
C LEU A 78 -5.17 6.34 -4.58
N LEU A 79 -5.13 5.12 -5.13
CA LEU A 79 -3.91 4.34 -5.27
C LEU A 79 -2.88 5.07 -6.14
N GLY A 80 -3.31 5.65 -7.26
CA GLY A 80 -2.46 6.46 -8.14
C GLY A 80 -1.83 7.64 -7.41
N GLN A 81 -2.58 8.31 -6.52
CA GLN A 81 -2.05 9.38 -5.68
C GLN A 81 -0.94 8.89 -4.75
N VAL A 82 -1.17 7.77 -4.07
CA VAL A 82 -0.22 7.17 -3.14
C VAL A 82 1.05 6.69 -3.86
N VAL A 83 0.90 5.97 -4.98
CA VAL A 83 2.02 5.52 -5.82
C VAL A 83 2.81 6.70 -6.38
N SER A 84 2.13 7.77 -6.83
CA SER A 84 2.78 9.00 -7.28
C SER A 84 3.62 9.65 -6.18
N ALA A 85 3.16 9.59 -4.93
CA ALA A 85 3.89 10.14 -3.80
C ALA A 85 5.11 9.29 -3.41
N VAL A 86 4.99 7.96 -3.41
CA VAL A 86 6.12 7.04 -3.14
C VAL A 86 7.21 7.16 -4.20
N THR A 87 6.82 7.28 -5.47
CA THR A 87 7.76 7.37 -6.61
C THR A 87 8.21 8.80 -6.92
N ALA A 88 7.83 9.79 -6.12
CA ALA A 88 8.11 11.19 -6.42
C ALA A 88 9.61 11.50 -6.41
N SER A 89 10.37 10.92 -5.46
CA SER A 89 11.82 11.13 -5.33
C SER A 89 12.63 10.61 -6.53
N LEU A 90 12.06 9.68 -7.30
CA LEU A 90 12.69 9.13 -8.50
C LEU A 90 12.47 9.98 -9.74
N ARG A 91 11.41 10.80 -9.73
CA ARG A 91 10.96 11.58 -10.88
C ARG A 91 11.33 13.05 -10.77
N PHE A 92 11.54 13.54 -9.54
CA PHE A 92 11.79 14.94 -9.26
C PHE A 92 12.87 15.08 -8.20
N GLU A 93 13.73 16.07 -8.38
CA GLU A 93 14.67 16.49 -7.35
C GLU A 93 13.90 17.04 -6.13
N GLY A 94 14.24 16.53 -4.96
CA GLY A 94 13.80 17.02 -3.67
C GLY A 94 14.94 17.62 -2.86
N GLN A 95 14.59 18.25 -1.75
CA GLN A 95 15.55 18.74 -0.75
C GLN A 95 16.29 17.59 -0.07
N VAL A 96 15.55 16.50 0.18
CA VAL A 96 16.05 15.26 0.74
C VAL A 96 15.44 14.15 -0.10
N ASN A 97 16.25 13.51 -0.94
CA ASN A 97 15.80 12.40 -1.77
C ASN A 97 15.98 11.08 -1.03
N VAL A 98 15.08 10.15 -1.29
CA VAL A 98 15.16 8.75 -0.84
C VAL A 98 15.13 7.88 -2.09
N ASP A 99 16.13 7.03 -2.26
CA ASP A 99 16.24 6.10 -3.40
C ASP A 99 15.40 4.81 -3.19
N LEU A 100 15.06 4.11 -4.26
CA LEU A 100 14.42 2.79 -4.18
C LEU A 100 15.29 1.77 -3.43
N THR A 101 16.61 1.81 -3.66
CA THR A 101 17.57 0.95 -2.94
C THR A 101 17.59 1.27 -1.45
N GLU A 102 17.33 2.53 -1.10
CA GLU A 102 17.19 2.97 0.27
C GLU A 102 15.89 2.47 0.92
N PHE A 103 14.81 2.23 0.16
CA PHE A 103 13.62 1.60 0.74
C PHE A 103 13.90 0.16 1.17
N GLN A 104 14.61 -0.63 0.36
CA GLN A 104 14.95 -2.00 0.75
C GLN A 104 15.88 -2.03 1.96
N THR A 105 16.97 -1.26 1.92
CA THR A 105 17.96 -1.26 3.00
C THR A 105 17.47 -0.64 4.30
N ASN A 106 16.58 0.36 4.26
CA ASN A 106 16.12 1.06 5.47
C ASN A 106 14.78 0.55 6.01
N LEU A 107 13.90 0.01 5.16
CA LEU A 107 12.58 -0.47 5.62
C LEU A 107 12.56 -1.97 5.93
N VAL A 108 13.50 -2.76 5.41
CA VAL A 108 13.48 -4.23 5.51
C VAL A 108 14.66 -4.71 6.37
N PRO A 109 14.50 -4.77 7.71
CA PRO A 109 15.56 -5.25 8.60
C PRO A 109 15.84 -6.75 8.43
N TYR A 110 14.82 -7.51 8.02
CA TYR A 110 14.92 -8.95 7.76
C TYR A 110 14.35 -9.27 6.38
N PRO A 111 15.03 -10.08 5.56
CA PRO A 111 14.57 -10.37 4.19
C PRO A 111 13.15 -10.92 4.09
N ARG A 112 12.66 -11.68 5.09
CA ARG A 112 11.28 -12.19 5.13
C ARG A 112 10.23 -11.14 5.54
N ILE A 113 10.64 -10.11 6.28
CA ILE A 113 9.77 -9.07 6.83
C ILE A 113 9.85 -7.81 5.94
N HIS A 114 9.40 -7.94 4.69
CA HIS A 114 9.51 -6.92 3.64
C HIS A 114 8.17 -6.34 3.20
N PHE A 115 7.17 -6.32 4.09
CA PHE A 115 5.82 -5.85 3.78
C PHE A 115 5.50 -4.55 4.53
N PRO A 116 6.00 -3.39 4.05
CA PRO A 116 5.71 -2.11 4.69
C PRO A 116 4.23 -1.73 4.53
N LEU A 117 3.66 -1.17 5.59
CA LEU A 117 2.36 -0.52 5.56
C LEU A 117 2.50 0.86 4.91
N ILE A 118 1.52 1.20 4.08
CA ILE A 118 1.45 2.53 3.44
C ILE A 118 0.34 3.33 4.11
N THR A 119 0.63 4.59 4.43
CA THR A 119 -0.33 5.56 4.96
C THR A 119 -0.18 6.86 4.21
N TYR A 120 -1.27 7.54 3.89
CA TYR A 120 -1.22 8.83 3.19
C TYR A 120 -2.04 9.88 3.95
N ALA A 121 -1.54 11.11 3.99
CA ALA A 121 -2.27 12.25 4.50
C ALA A 121 -1.97 13.53 3.70
N PRO A 122 -2.97 14.39 3.47
CA PRO A 122 -4.33 14.28 3.99
C PRO A 122 -5.31 13.70 2.97
N PHE A 123 -6.35 13.00 3.45
CA PHE A 123 -7.52 12.65 2.65
C PHE A 123 -8.62 13.71 2.86
N ILE A 124 -8.63 14.72 1.99
CA ILE A 124 -9.61 15.82 2.01
C ILE A 124 -10.50 15.69 0.76
N PRO A 125 -11.84 15.69 0.91
CA PRO A 125 -12.74 15.61 -0.23
C PRO A 125 -12.65 16.89 -1.05
N ALA A 126 -12.81 16.77 -2.38
CA ALA A 126 -12.77 17.91 -3.29
C ALA A 126 -13.73 19.06 -2.92
N SER A 127 -14.86 18.75 -2.26
CA SER A 127 -15.83 19.73 -1.75
C SER A 127 -15.29 20.64 -0.64
N LYS A 128 -14.25 20.22 0.10
CA LYS A 128 -13.66 20.95 1.24
C LYS A 128 -12.32 21.62 0.91
N ALA A 129 -11.95 21.71 -0.36
CA ALA A 129 -10.62 22.13 -0.81
C ALA A 129 -10.13 23.50 -0.31
N PHE A 130 -11.03 24.43 0.02
CA PHE A 130 -10.69 25.80 0.43
C PHE A 130 -10.75 26.04 1.94
N HIS A 131 -11.18 25.05 2.73
CA HIS A 131 -11.51 25.26 4.14
C HIS A 131 -10.43 24.77 5.11
N GLU A 132 -9.54 23.86 4.68
CA GLU A 132 -8.56 23.23 5.58
C GLU A 132 -7.17 23.15 4.98
N SER A 133 -6.23 23.94 5.52
CA SER A 133 -4.79 23.73 5.32
C SER A 133 -4.19 23.11 6.57
N LEU A 134 -3.75 21.86 6.48
CA LEU A 134 -3.14 21.16 7.61
C LEU A 134 -1.64 21.51 7.72
N SER A 135 -1.18 21.76 8.94
CA SER A 135 0.25 21.96 9.22
C SER A 135 1.03 20.66 9.05
N VAL A 136 2.35 20.76 8.90
CA VAL A 136 3.25 19.59 8.81
C VAL A 136 3.04 18.67 10.01
N ALA A 137 2.96 19.21 11.23
CA ALA A 137 2.72 18.41 12.43
C ALA A 137 1.36 17.68 12.41
N GLN A 138 0.28 18.32 11.96
CA GLN A 138 -1.02 17.66 11.84
C GLN A 138 -1.00 16.52 10.81
N LEU A 139 -0.32 16.75 9.69
CA LEU A 139 -0.14 15.74 8.65
C LEU A 139 0.68 14.55 9.13
N THR A 140 1.82 14.80 9.80
CA THR A 140 2.64 13.74 10.39
C THR A 140 1.85 12.92 11.40
N ASN A 141 1.05 13.59 12.25
CA ASN A 141 0.18 12.89 13.20
C ASN A 141 -0.87 12.03 12.50
N ALA A 142 -1.48 12.54 11.43
CA ALA A 142 -2.46 11.81 10.65
C ALA A 142 -1.90 10.52 10.03
N CYS A 143 -0.59 10.44 9.75
CA CYS A 143 0.05 9.18 9.30
C CYS A 143 0.07 8.08 10.36
N PHE A 144 -0.06 8.39 11.64
CA PHE A 144 -0.10 7.38 12.71
C PHE A 144 -1.52 7.03 13.14
N GLU A 145 -2.54 7.64 12.49
CA GLU A 145 -3.93 7.31 12.72
C GLU A 145 -4.34 6.09 11.88
N PRO A 146 -4.90 5.03 12.49
CA PRO A 146 -5.31 3.82 11.78
C PRO A 146 -6.30 4.08 10.63
N ALA A 147 -7.06 5.17 10.72
CA ALA A 147 -8.06 5.56 9.71
C ALA A 147 -7.46 5.93 8.35
N ASN A 148 -6.17 6.27 8.29
CA ASN A 148 -5.50 6.66 7.05
C ASN A 148 -4.65 5.53 6.44
N GLN A 149 -4.55 4.38 7.11
CA GLN A 149 -3.74 3.24 6.66
C GLN A 149 -4.39 2.54 5.47
N MET A 150 -3.58 2.23 4.44
CA MET A 150 -4.02 1.53 3.23
C MET A 150 -4.19 0.02 3.44
N VAL A 151 -3.83 -0.48 4.63
CA VAL A 151 -4.01 -1.87 5.04
C VAL A 151 -4.66 -1.86 6.42
N LYS A 152 -5.70 -2.67 6.61
CA LYS A 152 -6.45 -2.72 7.86
C LYS A 152 -5.69 -3.49 8.94
N CYS A 153 -4.96 -2.79 9.79
CA CYS A 153 -4.33 -3.35 10.99
C CYS A 153 -4.43 -2.34 12.13
N ASP A 154 -4.36 -2.81 13.37
CA ASP A 154 -4.24 -1.92 14.52
C ASP A 154 -2.75 -1.72 14.84
N PRO A 155 -2.15 -0.57 14.51
CA PRO A 155 -0.73 -0.31 14.79
C PRO A 155 -0.38 -0.35 16.28
N ARG A 156 -1.38 -0.26 17.18
CA ARG A 156 -1.18 -0.37 18.64
C ARG A 156 -0.94 -1.81 19.10
N LYS A 157 -1.23 -2.81 18.26
CA LYS A 157 -1.01 -4.24 18.53
C LYS A 157 0.29 -4.75 17.93
N GLY A 158 1.18 -3.84 17.55
CA GLY A 158 2.51 -4.15 17.09
C GLY A 158 3.48 -3.03 17.44
N LYS A 159 4.73 -3.21 17.05
CA LYS A 159 5.82 -2.25 17.16
C LYS A 159 6.26 -1.81 15.77
N TYR A 160 6.67 -0.56 15.64
CA TYR A 160 7.32 -0.05 14.43
C TYR A 160 8.80 -0.46 14.44
N MET A 161 9.25 -1.08 13.35
CA MET A 161 10.67 -1.36 13.12
C MET A 161 11.33 -0.18 12.42
N SER A 162 10.63 0.43 11.46
CA SER A 162 11.12 1.55 10.67
C SER A 162 9.96 2.34 10.08
N CYS A 163 10.16 3.63 9.89
CA CYS A 163 9.20 4.55 9.28
C CYS A 163 9.93 5.49 8.33
N CYS A 164 9.49 5.55 7.07
CA CYS A 164 9.92 6.55 6.11
C CYS A 164 8.77 7.52 5.85
N LEU A 165 8.99 8.81 6.06
CA LEU A 165 8.04 9.89 5.81
C LEU A 165 8.46 10.64 4.56
N LEU A 166 7.65 10.56 3.52
CA LEU A 166 7.87 11.19 2.21
C LEU A 166 6.94 12.40 2.09
N TYR A 167 7.46 13.58 2.41
CA TYR A 167 6.75 14.85 2.32
C TYR A 167 6.80 15.40 0.89
N ARG A 168 5.72 16.09 0.51
CA ARG A 168 5.60 16.80 -0.76
C ARG A 168 5.03 18.19 -0.58
N GLY A 169 5.53 19.16 -1.34
CA GLY A 169 5.04 20.52 -1.41
C GLY A 169 5.72 21.48 -0.43
N ASP A 170 4.96 22.45 0.06
CA ASP A 170 5.43 23.50 0.97
C ASP A 170 5.68 22.94 2.38
N VAL A 171 6.91 22.42 2.58
CA VAL A 171 7.33 21.73 3.80
C VAL A 171 8.73 22.17 4.20
N ALA A 172 8.89 22.79 5.37
CA ALA A 172 10.18 23.15 5.92
C ALA A 172 10.81 21.97 6.70
N PRO A 173 12.12 21.68 6.54
CA PRO A 173 12.78 20.60 7.29
C PRO A 173 12.71 20.76 8.82
N THR A 174 12.72 22.00 9.31
CA THR A 174 12.58 22.30 10.74
C THR A 174 11.24 21.82 11.30
N ASP A 175 10.16 22.02 10.54
CA ASP A 175 8.82 21.59 10.95
C ASP A 175 8.70 20.08 10.97
N VAL A 176 9.35 19.41 10.02
CA VAL A 176 9.41 17.93 9.98
C VAL A 176 10.15 17.39 11.20
N ASN A 177 11.30 17.96 11.55
CA ASN A 177 12.06 17.53 12.73
C ASN A 177 11.26 17.74 14.03
N ASN A 178 10.56 18.87 14.15
CA ASN A 178 9.68 19.15 15.28
C ASN A 178 8.51 18.16 15.36
N ALA A 179 7.87 17.86 14.22
CA ALA A 179 6.78 16.90 14.13
C ALA A 179 7.24 15.48 14.53
N ILE A 180 8.39 15.03 14.02
CA ILE A 180 8.95 13.71 14.37
C ILE A 180 9.32 13.63 15.85
N THR A 181 9.87 14.70 16.42
CA THR A 181 10.19 14.76 17.86
C THR A 181 8.92 14.63 18.70
N SER A 182 7.84 15.31 18.29
CA SER A 182 6.52 15.17 18.92
C SER A 182 5.99 13.72 18.82
N ILE A 183 6.09 13.09 17.64
CA ILE A 183 5.69 11.69 17.44
C ILE A 183 6.45 10.74 18.36
N LYS A 184 7.78 10.89 18.47
CA LYS A 184 8.62 10.05 19.34
C LYS A 184 8.25 10.14 20.82
N SER A 185 7.69 11.27 21.26
CA SER A 185 7.24 11.47 22.64
C SER A 185 5.90 10.78 22.96
N LYS A 186 5.14 10.34 21.95
CA LYS A 186 3.83 9.72 22.13
C LYS A 186 3.96 8.25 22.55
N ARG A 187 3.51 7.94 23.76
CA ARG A 187 3.46 6.56 24.30
C ARG A 187 2.62 5.59 23.48
N SER A 188 1.68 6.10 22.67
CA SER A 188 0.84 5.27 21.79
C SER A 188 1.58 4.72 20.56
N ILE A 189 2.79 5.19 20.29
CA ILE A 189 3.61 4.81 19.14
C ILE A 189 4.84 4.09 19.67
N GLY A 190 4.80 2.76 19.67
CA GLY A 190 5.89 1.91 20.12
C GLY A 190 6.85 1.57 18.98
N PHE A 191 8.14 1.79 19.16
CA PHE A 191 9.20 1.27 18.30
C PHE A 191 9.84 0.05 18.96
N VAL A 192 10.49 -0.79 18.16
CA VAL A 192 11.36 -1.87 18.65
C VAL A 192 12.60 -1.30 19.35
N ASP A 193 13.09 -1.98 20.38
CA ASP A 193 14.16 -1.47 21.26
C ASP A 193 15.50 -1.27 20.52
N TRP A 194 15.76 -2.10 19.51
CA TRP A 194 16.96 -2.03 18.68
C TRP A 194 16.88 -0.94 17.58
N CYS A 195 15.73 -0.27 17.40
CA CYS A 195 15.57 0.84 16.46
C CYS A 195 14.84 2.06 17.08
N PRO A 196 15.43 2.73 18.09
CA PRO A 196 14.78 3.83 18.80
C PRO A 196 14.61 5.11 17.94
N THR A 197 15.27 5.20 16.79
CA THR A 197 15.26 6.38 15.92
C THR A 197 14.97 6.06 14.45
N GLY A 198 14.16 5.02 14.18
CA GLY A 198 13.88 4.47 12.84
C GLY A 198 13.13 5.36 11.84
N PHE A 199 13.21 6.69 11.97
CA PHE A 199 12.61 7.63 11.02
C PHE A 199 13.58 7.99 9.89
N LYS A 200 13.12 7.83 8.66
CA LYS A 200 13.72 8.38 7.45
C LYS A 200 12.78 9.44 6.87
N VAL A 201 13.36 10.46 6.25
CA VAL A 201 12.61 11.61 5.76
C VAL A 201 13.02 11.87 4.32
N GLY A 202 12.04 11.97 3.43
CA GLY A 202 12.19 12.55 2.11
C GLY A 202 11.34 13.82 2.01
N ILE A 203 11.84 14.86 1.34
CA ILE A 203 11.11 16.11 1.13
C ILE A 203 11.24 16.50 -0.34
N ASN A 204 10.11 16.54 -1.04
CA ASN A 204 10.02 17.00 -2.41
C ASN A 204 9.26 18.34 -2.48
N TYR A 205 9.80 19.33 -3.20
CA TYR A 205 9.18 20.66 -3.29
C TYR A 205 7.91 20.69 -4.13
N GLN A 206 7.70 19.70 -5.01
CA GLN A 206 6.52 19.70 -5.87
C GLN A 206 5.27 19.32 -5.07
N PRO A 207 4.25 20.20 -5.04
CA PRO A 207 3.00 19.89 -4.36
C PRO A 207 2.29 18.70 -5.01
N PRO A 208 1.44 17.98 -4.26
CA PRO A 208 0.62 16.91 -4.82
C PRO A 208 -0.30 17.45 -5.92
N THR A 209 -0.34 16.75 -7.05
CA THR A 209 -1.28 17.07 -8.14
C THR A 209 -2.49 16.16 -8.04
N THR A 210 -3.69 16.68 -8.30
CA THR A 210 -4.92 15.89 -8.34
C THR A 210 -5.46 15.78 -9.78
N VAL A 211 -6.12 14.66 -10.06
CA VAL A 211 -6.78 14.42 -11.35
C VAL A 211 -8.02 15.32 -11.46
N PRO A 212 -8.22 16.04 -12.57
CA PRO A 212 -9.45 16.81 -12.80
C PRO A 212 -10.71 15.92 -12.67
N GLY A 213 -11.71 16.39 -11.92
CA GLY A 213 -12.91 15.60 -11.61
C GLY A 213 -12.65 14.40 -10.68
N GLY A 214 -11.52 14.38 -9.98
CA GLY A 214 -11.19 13.42 -8.94
C GLY A 214 -11.77 13.78 -7.57
N ASP A 215 -11.71 12.82 -6.65
CA ASP A 215 -12.35 12.91 -5.33
C ASP A 215 -11.51 13.69 -4.30
N LEU A 216 -10.22 13.88 -4.58
CA LEU A 216 -9.28 14.56 -3.70
C LEU A 216 -9.20 16.07 -3.96
N ALA A 217 -9.22 16.84 -2.88
CA ALA A 217 -8.90 18.27 -2.92
C ALA A 217 -7.42 18.51 -3.28
N ARG A 218 -7.17 19.64 -3.96
CA ARG A 218 -5.80 20.13 -4.15
C ARG A 218 -5.24 20.60 -2.80
N THR A 219 -4.04 20.19 -2.47
CA THR A 219 -3.34 20.61 -1.25
C THR A 219 -1.97 21.18 -1.59
N THR A 220 -1.49 22.11 -0.76
CA THR A 220 -0.13 22.68 -0.90
C THR A 220 0.94 21.74 -0.38
N ARG A 221 0.56 20.76 0.45
CA ARG A 221 1.44 19.80 1.07
C ARG A 221 0.73 18.48 1.37
N ALA A 222 1.49 17.39 1.39
CA ALA A 222 1.06 16.06 1.81
C ALA A 222 2.25 15.24 2.32
N VAL A 223 1.95 14.10 2.93
CA VAL A 223 2.94 13.15 3.41
C VAL A 223 2.45 11.73 3.14
N THR A 224 3.37 10.89 2.67
CA THR A 224 3.18 9.44 2.60
C THR A 224 4.12 8.79 3.59
N MET A 225 3.59 7.95 4.47
CA MET A 225 4.40 7.13 5.36
C MET A 225 4.48 5.71 4.82
N LEU A 226 5.70 5.20 4.70
CA LEU A 226 5.99 3.78 4.55
C LEU A 226 6.54 3.28 5.88
N SER A 227 5.83 2.40 6.56
CA SER A 227 6.23 1.93 7.87
C SER A 227 6.26 0.41 7.93
N ASN A 228 7.39 -0.16 8.31
CA ASN A 228 7.45 -1.57 8.63
C ASN A 228 7.02 -1.77 10.08
N SER A 229 5.87 -2.42 10.28
CA SER A 229 5.28 -2.64 11.60
C SER A 229 4.87 -4.09 11.74
N THR A 230 5.10 -4.68 12.91
CA THR A 230 4.67 -6.03 13.23
C THR A 230 3.15 -6.19 13.21
N ALA A 231 2.39 -5.09 13.27
CA ALA A 231 0.93 -5.08 13.19
C ALA A 231 0.38 -5.66 11.87
N ILE A 232 1.16 -5.66 10.78
CA ILE A 232 0.73 -6.26 9.51
C ILE A 232 0.45 -7.76 9.63
N ARG A 233 0.99 -8.44 10.65
CA ARG A 233 0.67 -9.84 10.96
C ARG A 233 -0.83 -10.10 11.07
N GLU A 234 -1.62 -9.13 11.55
CA GLU A 234 -3.08 -9.27 11.63
C GLU A 234 -3.72 -9.49 10.25
N ALA A 235 -3.14 -8.92 9.18
CA ALA A 235 -3.61 -9.15 7.82
C ALA A 235 -3.35 -10.60 7.38
N TRP A 236 -2.14 -11.11 7.65
CA TRP A 236 -1.76 -12.49 7.35
C TRP A 236 -2.57 -13.50 8.16
N GLU A 237 -2.79 -13.25 9.45
CA GLU A 237 -3.61 -14.11 10.32
C GLU A 237 -5.07 -14.19 9.84
N ARG A 238 -5.64 -13.07 9.33
CA ARG A 238 -6.99 -13.09 8.73
C ARG A 238 -7.04 -13.91 7.44
N ILE A 239 -6.00 -13.83 6.61
CA ILE A 239 -5.88 -14.64 5.40
C ILE A 239 -5.80 -16.13 5.78
N LEU A 240 -4.91 -16.49 6.70
CA LEU A 240 -4.78 -17.86 7.22
C LEU A 240 -6.10 -18.39 7.80
N LYS A 241 -6.84 -17.56 8.56
CA LYS A 241 -8.14 -17.97 9.10
C LYS A 241 -9.16 -18.31 8.00
N LYS A 242 -9.29 -17.45 6.99
CA LYS A 242 -10.19 -17.70 5.84
C LYS A 242 -9.75 -18.92 5.05
N TYR A 243 -8.45 -19.02 4.79
CA TYR A 243 -7.84 -20.14 4.08
C TYR A 243 -8.13 -21.46 4.79
N ASN A 244 -7.85 -21.56 6.09
CA ASN A 244 -8.10 -22.77 6.87
C ASN A 244 -9.58 -23.18 6.87
N LEU A 245 -10.51 -22.22 6.91
CA LEU A 245 -11.94 -22.49 6.83
C LEU A 245 -12.30 -23.19 5.51
N LEU A 246 -11.85 -22.64 4.37
CA LEU A 246 -12.11 -23.20 3.04
C LEU A 246 -11.39 -24.56 2.85
N TYR A 247 -10.12 -24.63 3.21
CA TYR A 247 -9.28 -25.80 3.01
C TYR A 247 -9.71 -26.98 3.89
N SER A 248 -10.24 -26.73 5.10
CA SER A 248 -10.79 -27.79 5.97
C SER A 248 -11.94 -28.57 5.33
N LYS A 249 -12.62 -27.98 4.34
CA LYS A 249 -13.68 -28.61 3.55
C LYS A 249 -13.24 -28.99 2.14
N ARG A 250 -11.94 -28.84 1.83
CA ARG A 250 -11.38 -28.97 0.47
C ARG A 250 -12.17 -28.15 -0.57
N SER A 251 -12.74 -27.02 -0.15
CA SER A 251 -13.57 -26.18 -1.01
C SER A 251 -12.70 -25.56 -2.10
N PHE A 252 -13.14 -25.65 -3.35
CA PHE A 252 -12.47 -25.16 -4.57
C PHE A 252 -11.10 -25.79 -4.92
N VAL A 253 -10.53 -26.67 -4.08
CA VAL A 253 -9.19 -27.27 -4.30
C VAL A 253 -9.06 -27.96 -5.66
N HIS A 254 -10.11 -28.67 -6.09
CA HIS A 254 -10.12 -29.39 -7.36
C HIS A 254 -9.91 -28.48 -8.59
N HIS A 255 -10.27 -27.20 -8.52
CA HIS A 255 -10.02 -26.25 -9.61
C HIS A 255 -8.52 -25.96 -9.78
N TYR A 256 -7.73 -26.00 -8.71
CA TYR A 256 -6.30 -25.74 -8.77
C TYR A 256 -5.53 -27.01 -9.19
N VAL A 257 -5.90 -28.15 -8.59
CA VAL A 257 -5.28 -29.44 -8.93
C VAL A 257 -5.57 -29.84 -10.37
N GLY A 258 -6.79 -29.55 -10.87
CA GLY A 258 -7.16 -29.78 -12.27
C GLY A 258 -6.33 -28.98 -13.28
N GLU A 259 -5.66 -27.91 -12.83
CA GLU A 259 -4.81 -27.03 -13.64
C GLU A 259 -3.31 -27.33 -13.42
N GLY A 260 -2.98 -28.48 -12.82
CA GLY A 260 -1.61 -28.99 -12.69
C GLY A 260 -0.87 -28.60 -11.41
N MET A 261 -1.54 -27.94 -10.45
CA MET A 261 -0.95 -27.67 -9.13
C MET A 261 -0.96 -28.91 -8.25
N GLU A 262 0.17 -29.23 -7.61
CA GLU A 262 0.19 -30.34 -6.66
C GLU A 262 -0.53 -29.96 -5.36
N GLU A 263 -1.30 -30.90 -4.79
CA GLU A 263 -2.04 -30.60 -3.56
C GLU A 263 -1.11 -30.27 -2.38
N GLY A 264 0.12 -30.82 -2.37
CA GLY A 264 1.13 -30.52 -1.34
C GLY A 264 1.48 -29.03 -1.25
N GLU A 265 1.44 -28.30 -2.36
CA GLU A 265 1.79 -26.87 -2.39
C GLU A 265 0.86 -26.00 -1.53
N PHE A 266 -0.39 -26.41 -1.34
CA PHE A 266 -1.32 -25.74 -0.45
C PHE A 266 -0.86 -25.80 1.01
N GLN A 267 -0.26 -26.93 1.40
CA GLN A 267 0.26 -27.10 2.75
C GLN A 267 1.58 -26.32 2.90
N ASP A 268 2.48 -26.41 1.94
CA ASP A 268 3.76 -25.69 1.95
C ASP A 268 3.55 -24.17 2.04
N ALA A 269 2.66 -23.62 1.20
CA ALA A 269 2.36 -22.19 1.21
C ALA A 269 1.71 -21.73 2.52
N LYS A 270 0.86 -22.58 3.12
CA LYS A 270 0.26 -22.30 4.43
C LYS A 270 1.32 -22.28 5.53
N GLU A 271 2.23 -23.26 5.52
CA GLU A 271 3.31 -23.36 6.51
C GLU A 271 4.26 -22.18 6.40
N ASP A 272 4.64 -21.76 5.19
CA ASP A 272 5.48 -20.58 4.99
C ASP A 272 4.80 -19.29 5.48
N LEU A 273 3.50 -19.11 5.19
CA LEU A 273 2.75 -17.95 5.70
C LEU A 273 2.56 -18.00 7.22
N ALA A 274 2.40 -19.19 7.81
CA ALA A 274 2.34 -19.36 9.26
C ALA A 274 3.70 -19.05 9.92
N ALA A 275 4.80 -19.50 9.31
CA ALA A 275 6.15 -19.15 9.74
C ALA A 275 6.39 -17.64 9.66
N LEU A 276 5.95 -16.97 8.59
CA LEU A 276 6.02 -15.50 8.48
C LEU A 276 5.27 -14.79 9.62
N VAL A 277 4.10 -15.29 10.02
CA VAL A 277 3.37 -14.75 11.19
C VAL A 277 4.16 -14.93 12.48
N MET A 278 4.86 -16.06 12.63
CA MET A 278 5.73 -16.31 13.78
C MET A 278 6.94 -15.37 13.77
N ASP A 279 7.59 -15.15 12.63
CA ASP A 279 8.69 -14.18 12.48
C ASP A 279 8.27 -12.78 13.00
N TYR A 280 7.07 -12.32 12.65
CA TYR A 280 6.53 -11.06 13.17
C TYR A 280 6.23 -11.07 14.67
N LYS A 281 5.90 -12.21 15.28
CA LYS A 281 5.67 -12.34 16.73
C LYS A 281 6.98 -12.30 17.51
N GLU A 282 8.03 -12.91 16.97
CA GLU A 282 9.36 -12.88 17.57
C GLU A 282 9.93 -11.46 17.60
N VAL A 283 9.77 -10.69 16.51
CA VAL A 283 10.23 -9.29 16.47
C VAL A 283 9.41 -8.36 17.39
N ASP A 284 8.15 -8.72 17.66
CA ASP A 284 7.27 -7.94 18.53
C ASP A 284 7.56 -8.15 20.02
N SER A 285 8.20 -9.28 20.36
CA SER A 285 8.56 -9.67 21.74
C SER A 285 9.60 -8.71 22.31
#